data_AF-A0A2V7ZBL9-F1
#
_entry.id   AF-A0A2V7ZBL9-F1
#
_cell.length_a   1.000
_cell.length_b   1.000
_cell.length_c   1.000
_cell.angle_alpha   90.00
_cell.angle_beta   90.00
_cell.angle_gamma   90.00
#
_symmetry.space_group_name_H-M   'P 1'
#
loop_
_entity.id
_entity.type
_entity.pdbx_description
1 polymer ?
#
loop_
_entity_poly.entity_id
_entity_poly.type
_entity_poly.pdbx_seq_one_letter_code
_entity_poly.pdbx_strand_id
1 'polypeptide(L)'
;MYSFYFPKAPRRRSPARPTPREYAAPLMVEEPDPFGTERRFNAARTRLDTLGLQIGRQFEYLFDFGDSWWHEVTLEQIGPVVSGRRYPEIVERHGRSPAQYGHAEA
;
A
#
# COMPACT_ATOMS: atom_id res chain seq x y z
N MET A 1 -9.64 5.51 -4.57
CA MET A 1 -8.65 6.08 -3.63
C MET A 1 -7.86 4.94 -2.98
N TYR A 2 -6.64 5.17 -2.47
CA TYR A 2 -5.80 4.11 -1.91
C TYR A 2 -4.86 4.59 -0.78
N SER A 3 -4.45 3.68 0.10
CA SER A 3 -3.47 3.90 1.18
C SER A 3 -2.59 2.68 1.43
N PHE A 4 -1.35 2.91 1.86
CA PHE A 4 -0.44 1.88 2.41
C PHE A 4 -0.22 2.12 3.90
N TYR A 5 -0.20 1.05 4.70
CA TYR A 5 -0.01 1.10 6.15
C TYR A 5 1.22 0.31 6.55
N PHE A 6 2.12 0.92 7.34
CA PHE A 6 3.32 0.26 7.88
C PHE A 6 3.31 0.29 9.42
N PRO A 7 3.38 -0.86 10.13
CA PRO A 7 3.44 -2.21 9.60
C PRO A 7 2.09 -2.71 9.08
N LYS A 8 1.02 -2.79 9.87
CA LYS A 8 -0.33 -3.15 9.38
C LYS A 8 -1.34 -2.17 9.93
N ALA A 9 -2.45 -1.98 9.24
CA ALA A 9 -3.56 -1.19 9.74
C ALA A 9 -4.06 -1.81 11.07
N PRO A 10 -4.50 -1.00 12.04
CA PRO A 10 -5.08 -1.52 13.27
C PRO A 10 -6.39 -2.23 12.93
N ARG A 11 -6.37 -3.57 12.87
CA ARG A 11 -7.58 -4.39 12.62
C ARG A 11 -8.68 -4.21 13.68
N ARG A 12 -8.37 -3.58 14.82
CA ARG A 12 -9.26 -3.06 15.89
C ARG A 12 -8.43 -2.12 16.78
N ARG A 13 -9.07 -1.10 17.39
CA ARG A 13 -8.43 -0.20 18.38
C ARG A 13 -7.93 -1.02 19.58
N SER A 14 -6.69 -1.50 19.49
CA SER A 14 -5.91 -1.91 20.66
C SER A 14 -5.15 -0.68 21.14
N PRO A 15 -5.41 -0.15 22.35
CA PRO A 15 -4.77 1.06 22.85
C PRO A 15 -3.24 0.93 23.02
N ALA A 16 -2.69 -0.28 22.90
CA ALA A 16 -1.27 -0.57 23.09
C ALA A 16 -0.43 -0.62 21.79
N ARG A 17 -1.02 -0.46 20.59
CA ARG A 17 -0.25 -0.52 19.34
C ARG A 17 0.12 0.88 18.84
N PRO A 18 1.38 1.10 18.41
CA PRO A 18 1.73 2.34 17.74
C PRO A 18 0.87 2.50 16.48
N THR A 19 0.37 3.71 16.26
CA THR A 19 -0.34 4.08 15.03
C THR A 19 0.55 3.79 13.82
N PRO A 20 0.08 3.01 12.83
CA PRO A 20 0.88 2.75 11.64
C PRO A 20 1.09 4.04 10.86
N ARG A 21 2.21 4.11 10.13
CA ARG A 21 2.44 5.18 9.16
C ARG A 21 1.54 4.93 7.95
N GLU A 22 0.71 5.90 7.62
CA GLU A 22 -0.16 5.88 6.44
C GLU A 22 0.49 6.66 5.29
N TYR A 23 0.67 5.99 4.14
CA TYR A 23 1.11 6.59 2.89
C TYR A 23 -0.08 6.59 1.93
N ALA A 24 -0.69 7.74 1.73
CA ALA A 24 -1.95 7.90 1.03
C ALA A 24 -1.76 8.45 -0.39
N ALA A 25 -2.79 8.29 -1.22
CA ALA A 25 -2.84 8.91 -2.55
C ALA A 25 -2.64 10.45 -2.46
N PRO A 26 -2.02 11.11 -3.45
CA PRO A 26 -1.70 12.55 -3.39
C PRO A 26 -2.87 13.45 -3.01
N LEU A 27 -4.05 13.18 -3.58
CA LEU A 27 -5.30 13.91 -3.31
C LEU A 27 -5.71 13.90 -1.82
N MET A 28 -5.28 12.90 -1.04
CA MET A 28 -5.56 12.80 0.40
C MET A 28 -4.58 13.59 1.29
N VAL A 29 -3.53 14.14 0.69
CA VAL A 29 -2.42 14.81 1.41
C VAL A 29 -2.29 16.27 0.98
N GLU A 30 -2.73 16.59 -0.23
CA GLU A 30 -2.67 17.95 -0.78
C GLU A 30 -3.72 18.90 -0.16
N GLU A 31 -4.84 18.36 0.35
CA GLU A 31 -5.77 19.15 1.15
C GLU A 31 -5.25 19.26 2.59
N PRO A 32 -4.95 20.49 3.08
CA PRO A 32 -4.49 20.67 4.44
C PRO A 32 -5.61 20.27 5.41
N ASP A 33 -5.31 19.33 6.31
CA ASP A 33 -6.18 19.02 7.45
C ASP A 33 -6.35 20.31 8.28
N PRO A 34 -7.57 20.88 8.37
CA PRO A 34 -7.81 22.12 9.10
C PRO A 34 -7.49 22.02 10.60
N PHE A 35 -7.35 20.79 11.13
CA PHE A 35 -6.99 20.52 12.51
C PHE A 35 -5.56 19.98 12.67
N GLY A 36 -4.84 19.68 11.58
CA GLY A 36 -3.46 19.14 11.61
C GLY A 36 -3.32 17.83 12.38
N THR A 37 -4.41 17.10 12.56
CA THR A 37 -4.54 15.89 13.36
C THR A 37 -4.06 14.63 12.64
N GLU A 38 -4.15 14.59 11.31
CA GLU A 38 -3.81 13.42 10.51
C GLU A 38 -2.47 13.58 9.79
N ARG A 39 -1.44 12.88 10.30
CA ARG A 39 -0.13 12.84 9.64
C ARG A 39 -0.08 11.72 8.60
N ARG A 40 -0.55 12.02 7.39
CA ARG A 40 -0.39 11.17 6.21
C ARG A 40 0.88 11.53 5.43
N PHE A 41 1.49 10.54 4.81
CA PHE A 41 2.59 10.72 3.87
C PHE A 41 2.08 10.57 2.43
N ASN A 42 2.68 11.30 1.49
CA ASN A 42 2.32 11.16 0.07
C ASN A 42 2.99 9.91 -0.52
N ALA A 43 2.18 8.92 -0.90
CA ALA A 43 2.68 7.66 -1.47
C ALA A 43 3.43 7.87 -2.80
N ALA A 44 2.95 8.77 -3.67
CA ALA A 44 3.56 9.03 -4.97
C ALA A 44 4.95 9.68 -4.87
N ARG A 45 5.25 10.34 -3.74
CA ARG A 45 6.56 10.97 -3.48
C ARG A 45 7.48 10.11 -2.61
N THR A 46 6.99 8.99 -2.10
CA THR A 46 7.75 8.11 -1.21
C THR A 46 8.35 6.96 -2.00
N ARG A 47 9.69 6.85 -1.99
CA ARG A 47 10.38 5.71 -2.60
C ARG A 47 10.41 4.51 -1.66
N LEU A 48 10.36 3.30 -2.20
CA LEU A 48 10.38 2.06 -1.40
C LEU A 48 11.69 1.86 -0.62
N ASP A 49 12.83 2.32 -1.15
CA ASP A 49 14.14 2.19 -0.52
C ASP A 49 14.29 3.06 0.74
N THR A 50 13.56 4.17 0.85
CA THR A 50 13.59 5.04 2.03
C THR A 50 12.78 4.47 3.21
N LEU A 51 11.99 3.42 2.98
CA LEU A 51 11.15 2.79 4.00
C LEU A 51 11.91 1.82 4.91
N GLY A 52 13.16 1.50 4.58
CA GLY A 52 14.01 0.60 5.40
C GLY A 52 13.38 -0.79 5.59
N LEU A 53 12.70 -1.30 4.56
CA LEU A 53 12.06 -2.61 4.59
C LEU A 53 13.11 -3.72 4.74
N GLN A 54 12.77 -4.73 5.51
CA GLN A 54 13.59 -5.92 5.73
C GLN A 54 12.90 -7.11 5.09
N ILE A 55 13.67 -8.11 4.66
CA ILE A 55 13.11 -9.37 4.14
C ILE A 55 12.19 -9.99 5.20
N GLY A 56 11.02 -10.48 4.77
CA GLY A 56 9.96 -10.99 5.62
C GLY A 56 9.05 -9.93 6.23
N ARG A 57 9.34 -8.63 6.03
CA ARG A 57 8.47 -7.56 6.53
C ARG A 57 7.18 -7.50 5.71
N GLN A 58 6.07 -7.43 6.44
CA GLN A 58 4.73 -7.33 5.87
C GLN A 58 4.16 -5.92 6.05
N PHE A 59 3.41 -5.47 5.05
CA PHE A 59 2.59 -4.27 5.13
C PHE A 59 1.24 -4.42 4.41
N GLU A 60 0.31 -3.51 4.67
CA GLU A 60 -1.04 -3.57 4.07
C GLU A 60 -1.25 -2.46 3.05
N TYR A 61 -1.90 -2.81 1.95
CA TYR A 61 -2.35 -1.92 0.89
C TYR A 61 -3.88 -1.96 0.83
N LEU A 62 -4.52 -0.83 1.09
CA LEU A 62 -5.95 -0.63 0.93
C LEU A 62 -6.20 0.01 -0.42
N PHE A 63 -6.91 -0.72 -1.29
CA PHE A 63 -7.41 -0.21 -2.56
C PHE A 63 -8.93 -0.11 -2.51
N ASP A 64 -9.46 0.94 -3.14
CA ASP A 64 -10.89 1.24 -3.18
C ASP A 64 -11.51 1.33 -1.79
N PHE A 65 -11.70 2.56 -1.29
CA PHE A 65 -12.24 2.77 0.05
C PHE A 65 -13.73 2.42 0.15
N GLY A 66 -14.45 2.30 -0.97
CA GLY A 66 -15.84 1.82 -0.99
C GLY A 66 -15.88 0.34 -0.62
N ASP A 67 -15.23 -0.49 -1.43
CA ASP A 67 -15.25 -1.95 -1.25
C ASP A 67 -14.20 -2.46 -0.24
N SER A 68 -13.29 -1.60 0.19
CA SER A 68 -12.25 -1.87 1.17
C SER A 68 -11.38 -3.09 0.83
N TRP A 69 -10.76 -3.10 -0.35
CA TRP A 69 -9.89 -4.22 -0.75
C TRP A 69 -8.54 -4.14 -0.06
N TRP A 70 -8.39 -4.96 0.99
CA TRP A 70 -7.17 -5.11 1.75
C TRP A 70 -6.24 -6.16 1.13
N HIS A 71 -5.02 -5.74 0.83
CA HIS A 71 -3.95 -6.60 0.33
C HIS A 71 -2.82 -6.63 1.36
N GLU A 72 -2.33 -7.82 1.66
CA GLU A 72 -1.10 -7.99 2.41
C GLU A 72 0.07 -8.09 1.42
N VAL A 73 1.10 -7.28 1.63
CA VAL A 73 2.31 -7.23 0.81
C VAL A 73 3.49 -7.66 1.69
N THR A 74 4.25 -8.64 1.22
CA THR A 74 5.46 -9.12 1.91
C THR A 74 6.68 -8.82 1.06
N LEU A 75 7.74 -8.27 1.68
CA LEU A 75 9.04 -8.18 1.02
C LEU A 75 9.75 -9.54 1.10
N GLU A 76 9.68 -10.32 0.03
CA GLU A 76 10.25 -11.67 0.01
C GLU A 76 11.76 -11.69 -0.24
N GLN A 77 12.26 -10.81 -1.09
CA GLN A 77 13.67 -10.77 -1.47
C GLN A 77 14.12 -9.36 -1.88
N ILE A 78 15.38 -9.05 -1.61
CA ILE A 78 16.10 -7.92 -2.21
C ILE A 78 17.30 -8.51 -2.96
N GLY A 79 17.45 -8.14 -4.23
CA GLY A 79 18.53 -8.63 -5.09
C GLY A 79 19.10 -7.54 -6.00
N PRO A 80 20.24 -7.80 -6.66
CA PRO A 80 20.79 -6.88 -7.64
C PRO A 80 19.85 -6.70 -8.83
N VAL A 81 19.93 -5.53 -9.46
CA VAL A 81 19.22 -5.28 -10.74
C VAL A 81 19.79 -6.22 -11.80
N VAL A 82 18.91 -6.95 -12.49
CA VAL A 82 19.31 -7.87 -13.55
C VAL A 82 19.34 -7.12 -14.89
N SER A 83 20.54 -7.02 -15.49
CA SER A 83 20.70 -6.37 -16.80
C SER A 83 19.85 -7.05 -17.88
N GLY A 84 19.28 -6.25 -18.78
CA GLY A 84 18.40 -6.73 -19.85
C GLY A 84 16.97 -7.07 -19.44
N ARG A 85 16.65 -7.08 -18.14
CA ARG A 85 15.27 -7.24 -17.66
C ARG A 85 14.51 -5.90 -17.69
N ARG A 86 13.20 -5.99 -17.93
CA ARG A 86 12.26 -4.87 -17.79
C ARG A 86 11.45 -5.07 -16.51
N TYR A 87 11.30 -4.00 -15.73
CA TYR A 87 10.54 -4.00 -14.48
C TYR A 87 9.36 -3.01 -14.57
N PRO A 88 8.25 -3.24 -13.85
CA PRO A 88 7.95 -4.43 -13.05
C PRO A 88 7.68 -5.68 -13.91
N GLU A 89 7.88 -6.87 -13.34
CA GLU A 89 7.66 -8.17 -13.98
C GLU A 89 6.78 -9.03 -13.07
N ILE A 90 5.76 -9.68 -13.64
CA ILE A 90 4.95 -10.68 -12.92
C ILE A 90 5.68 -12.02 -13.07
N VAL A 91 6.28 -12.49 -11.99
CA VAL A 91 6.99 -13.78 -11.97
C VAL A 91 6.08 -14.96 -11.63
N GLU A 92 4.97 -14.71 -10.93
CA GLU A 92 4.04 -15.73 -10.48
C GLU A 92 2.64 -15.14 -10.28
N ARG A 93 1.59 -15.94 -10.52
CA ARG A 93 0.18 -15.56 -10.29
C ARG A 93 -0.62 -16.77 -9.81
N HIS A 94 -1.33 -16.58 -8.70
CA HIS A 94 -2.27 -17.56 -8.16
C HIS A 94 -3.70 -17.06 -8.25
N GLY A 95 -4.56 -17.84 -8.89
CA GLY A 95 -5.99 -17.51 -9.03
C GLY A 95 -6.28 -16.33 -9.97
N ARG A 96 -7.58 -16.00 -10.05
CA ARG A 96 -8.07 -14.84 -10.81
C ARG A 96 -8.23 -13.66 -9.89
N SER A 97 -7.95 -12.46 -10.41
CA SER A 97 -8.27 -11.22 -9.69
C SER A 97 -9.79 -11.09 -9.60
N PRO A 98 -10.34 -10.56 -8.49
CA PRO A 98 -11.76 -10.24 -8.41
C PRO A 98 -12.13 -9.23 -9.50
N ALA A 99 -13.40 -9.27 -9.94
CA ALA A 99 -13.90 -8.30 -10.90
C ALA A 99 -13.88 -6.90 -10.27
N GLN A 100 -13.30 -5.93 -10.97
CA GLN A 100 -13.19 -4.55 -10.51
C GLN A 100 -14.27 -3.70 -11.18
N TYR A 101 -15.44 -3.64 -10.53
CA TYR A 101 -16.71 -3.12 -11.04
C TYR A 101 -17.28 -3.93 -12.21
N GLY A 102 -18.59 -4.18 -12.17
CA GLY A 102 -19.29 -4.85 -13.26
C GLY A 102 -19.23 -3.97 -14.51
N HIS A 103 -18.36 -4.30 -15.47
CA HIS A 103 -18.58 -3.84 -16.83
C HIS A 103 -19.87 -4.50 -17.30
N ALA A 104 -20.98 -3.77 -17.29
CA ALA A 104 -21.96 -3.96 -18.34
C ALA A 104 -21.25 -3.54 -19.63
N GLU A 105 -20.58 -4.51 -20.27
CA GLU A 105 -20.31 -4.39 -21.69
C GLU A 105 -21.66 -4.58 -22.38
N ALA A 106 -22.16 -3.51 -22.99
CA ALA A 106 -23.22 -3.56 -23.99
C ALA A 106 -22.59 -3.47 -25.38
#